data_AF-A0A9J6D5H7-F1
#
_entry.id   AF-A0A9J6D5H7-F1
#
_cell.length_a   1.000
_cell.length_b   1.000
_cell.length_c   1.000
_cell.angle_alpha   90.00
_cell.angle_beta   90.00
_cell.angle_gamma   90.00
#
_symmetry.space_group_name_H-M   'P 1'
#
loop_
_entity.id
_entity.type
_entity.pdbx_description
1 polymer ?
#
loop_
_entity_poly.entity_id
_entity_poly.type
_entity_poly.pdbx_seq_one_letter_code
_entity_poly.pdbx_strand_id
1 'polypeptide(L)'
;MDGFTIGKISEKPEAAADDDEEIAEKESYNVVLRSKLGSHSIVLAAHVKAVDPSIESEPGSTAGYVEFKLTRFKVDSLDAWSDMFRKWVSATMKIT
;
A
#
# COMPACT_ATOMS: atom_id res chain seq x y z
N MET A 1 -14.75 -1.92 17.59
CA MET A 1 -13.37 -1.55 17.25
C MET A 1 -13.22 -1.82 15.78
N ASP A 2 -13.34 -0.77 14.97
CA ASP A 2 -13.28 -0.87 13.52
C ASP A 2 -11.82 -1.05 13.11
N GLY A 3 -11.47 -2.23 12.61
CA GLY A 3 -10.14 -2.51 12.09
C GLY A 3 -9.95 -1.76 10.77
N PHE A 4 -9.32 -0.59 10.85
CA PHE A 4 -8.80 0.13 9.69
C PHE A 4 -7.46 -0.50 9.32
N THR A 5 -7.43 -1.36 8.29
CA THR A 5 -6.17 -1.93 7.82
C THR A 5 -5.42 -0.89 7.00
N ILE A 6 -4.50 -0.16 7.63
CA ILE A 6 -3.45 0.58 6.93
C ILE A 6 -2.57 -0.47 6.22
N GLY A 7 -2.07 -0.17 5.02
CA GLY A 7 -1.11 -1.06 4.34
C GLY A 7 0.02 -1.40 5.30
N LYS A 8 0.10 -2.65 5.72
CA LYS A 8 1.07 -3.15 6.69
C LYS A 8 2.40 -3.38 5.96
N ILE A 9 3.46 -2.74 6.43
CA ILE A 9 4.81 -2.84 5.86
C ILE A 9 5.68 -3.47 6.94
N SER A 10 6.54 -4.41 6.56
CA SER A 10 7.57 -4.94 7.45
C SER A 10 8.91 -4.32 7.10
N GLU A 11 9.74 -4.07 8.11
CA GLU A 11 11.13 -3.62 7.89
C GLU A 11 11.96 -4.65 7.12
N LYS A 12 11.61 -5.94 7.24
CA LYS A 12 12.32 -7.05 6.60
C LYS A 12 11.44 -7.71 5.53
N PRO A 13 12.04 -8.10 4.39
CA PRO A 13 11.30 -8.86 3.38
C PRO A 13 10.77 -10.15 3.99
N GLU A 14 9.54 -10.51 3.63
CA GLU A 14 8.82 -11.73 4.06
C GLU A 14 8.50 -11.84 5.55
N ALA A 15 8.90 -10.87 6.38
CA ALA A 15 8.49 -10.83 7.77
C ALA A 15 7.06 -10.29 7.90
N ALA A 16 6.37 -10.72 8.96
CA ALA A 16 5.12 -10.10 9.34
C ALA A 16 5.36 -8.63 9.70
N ALA A 17 4.40 -7.78 9.39
CA ALA A 17 4.41 -6.41 9.91
C ALA A 17 4.15 -6.43 11.41
N ASP A 18 4.80 -5.52 12.12
CA ASP A 18 4.57 -5.31 13.54
C ASP A 18 3.37 -4.36 13.72
N ASP A 19 2.36 -4.83 14.44
CA ASP A 19 1.13 -4.07 14.70
C ASP A 19 1.27 -3.14 15.91
N ASP A 20 2.30 -3.35 16.74
CA ASP A 20 2.57 -2.59 17.96
C ASP A 20 3.63 -1.49 17.73
N GLU A 21 4.16 -1.38 16.50
CA GLU A 21 5.17 -0.41 16.13
C GLU A 21 4.60 1.02 16.08
N GLU A 22 5.28 1.96 16.74
CA GLU A 22 4.90 3.36 16.73
C GLU A 22 5.12 3.96 15.34
N ILE A 23 4.11 4.61 14.77
CA ILE A 23 4.21 5.24 13.45
C ILE A 23 5.18 6.42 13.53
N ALA A 24 6.42 6.20 13.13
CA ALA A 24 7.42 7.25 13.00
C ALA A 24 7.14 8.11 11.75
N GLU A 25 6.36 9.18 11.89
CA GLU A 25 5.98 10.08 10.78
C GLU A 25 7.17 10.74 10.03
N LYS A 26 8.41 10.59 10.51
CA LYS A 26 9.60 11.29 10.00
C LYS A 26 10.54 10.43 9.16
N GLU A 27 10.30 9.13 9.03
CA GLU A 27 11.12 8.29 8.17
C GLU A 27 10.52 8.24 6.76
N SER A 28 11.35 8.53 5.76
CA SER A 28 10.92 8.57 4.36
C SER A 28 11.98 7.93 3.47
N TYR A 29 11.56 7.04 2.59
CA TYR A 29 12.42 6.45 1.57
C TYR A 29 12.12 7.10 0.22
N ASN A 30 13.14 7.69 -0.40
CA ASN A 30 13.01 8.41 -1.65
C ASN A 30 13.88 7.77 -2.73
N VAL A 31 13.35 7.70 -3.95
CA VAL A 31 14.07 7.24 -5.14
C VAL A 31 14.28 8.42 -6.09
N VAL A 32 15.38 8.41 -6.82
CA VAL A 32 15.68 9.41 -7.85
C VAL A 32 15.49 8.77 -9.22
N LEU A 33 14.59 9.35 -10.01
CA LEU A 33 14.22 8.85 -11.33
C LEU A 33 14.68 9.81 -12.40
N ARG A 34 15.24 9.25 -13.47
CA ARG A 34 15.53 9.96 -14.71
C ARG A 34 14.56 9.49 -15.79
N SER A 35 13.86 10.42 -16.41
CA SER A 35 12.88 10.14 -17.45
C SER A 35 12.99 11.14 -18.60
N LYS A 36 12.21 10.91 -19.66
CA LYS A 36 12.09 11.80 -20.80
C LYS A 36 10.61 11.93 -21.19
N LEU A 37 10.13 13.16 -21.31
CA LEU A 37 8.79 13.48 -21.78
C LEU A 37 8.89 14.29 -23.08
N GLY A 38 8.63 13.62 -24.21
CA GLY A 38 8.87 14.21 -25.53
C GLY A 38 10.34 14.58 -25.73
N SER A 39 10.62 15.86 -25.95
CA SER A 39 11.99 16.41 -26.05
C SER A 39 12.62 16.78 -24.71
N HIS A 40 11.88 16.73 -23.61
CA HIS A 40 12.34 17.22 -22.30
C HIS A 40 12.92 16.07 -21.48
N SER A 41 14.14 16.25 -20.98
CA SER A 41 14.72 15.35 -19.99
C SER A 41 14.28 15.78 -18.58
N ILE A 42 13.89 14.83 -17.75
CA ILE A 42 13.35 15.07 -16.42
C ILE A 42 14.16 14.26 -15.41
N VAL A 43 14.55 14.91 -14.31
CA VAL A 43 15.06 14.24 -13.12
C VAL A 43 14.13 14.61 -11.97
N LEU A 44 13.60 13.62 -11.28
CA LEU A 44 12.67 13.82 -10.17
C LEU A 44 13.00 12.89 -9.02
N ALA A 45 12.70 13.35 -7.80
CA ALA A 45 12.69 12.50 -6.62
C ALA A 45 11.24 12.12 -6.30
N ALA A 46 11.01 10.86 -5.96
CA ALA A 46 9.70 10.35 -5.59
C ALA A 46 9.80 9.60 -4.26
N HIS A 47 8.84 9.87 -3.37
CA HIS A 47 8.67 9.10 -2.16
C HIS A 47 8.09 7.72 -2.51
N VAL A 48 8.68 6.66 -1.96
CA VAL A 48 8.22 5.28 -2.16
C VAL A 48 7.73 4.75 -0.83
N LYS A 49 6.53 4.16 -0.83
CA LYS A 49 5.89 3.67 0.39
C LYS A 49 6.38 2.29 0.80
N ALA A 50 6.52 1.37 -0.15
CA ALA A 50 7.05 0.02 0.11
C ALA A 50 7.66 -0.60 -1.15
N VAL A 51 8.35 -1.73 -0.96
CA VAL A 51 8.90 -2.58 -2.03
C VAL A 51 8.32 -3.98 -1.89
N ASP A 52 7.78 -4.54 -2.97
CA ASP A 52 7.34 -5.94 -3.04
C ASP A 52 8.52 -6.82 -3.51
N PRO A 53 9.10 -7.66 -2.63
CA PRO A 53 10.24 -8.50 -2.97
C PRO A 53 9.86 -9.68 -3.89
N SER A 54 8.57 -9.98 -4.06
CA SER A 54 8.12 -11.09 -4.91
C SER A 54 8.13 -10.73 -6.41
N ILE A 55 8.27 -9.45 -6.74
CA ILE A 55 8.35 -8.97 -8.12
C ILE A 55 9.79 -9.06 -8.61
N GLU A 56 10.08 -10.06 -9.45
CA GLU A 56 11.35 -10.14 -10.16
C GLU A 56 11.52 -8.91 -11.07
N SER A 57 12.61 -8.17 -10.89
CA SER A 57 12.89 -6.99 -11.68
C SER A 57 14.39 -6.75 -11.87
N GLU A 58 14.74 -6.11 -12.98
CA GLU A 58 16.13 -5.77 -13.29
C GLU A 58 16.65 -4.65 -12.37
N PRO A 59 17.97 -4.58 -12.11
CA PRO A 59 18.56 -3.49 -11.34
C PRO A 59 18.18 -2.11 -11.91
N GLY A 60 17.66 -1.24 -11.05
CA GLY A 60 17.19 0.10 -11.43
C GLY A 60 15.75 0.16 -11.94
N SER A 61 15.04 -0.97 -12.00
CA SER A 61 13.61 -1.00 -12.26
C SER A 61 12.80 -0.42 -11.09
N THR A 62 11.68 0.22 -11.41
CA THR A 62 10.70 0.72 -10.43
C THR A 62 9.53 -0.24 -10.24
N ALA A 63 9.54 -1.41 -10.90
CA ALA A 63 8.39 -2.32 -10.96
C ALA A 63 7.97 -2.88 -9.59
N GLY A 64 8.92 -3.05 -8.67
CA GLY A 64 8.67 -3.53 -7.31
C GLY A 64 8.16 -2.45 -6.34
N TYR A 65 8.09 -1.17 -6.74
CA TYR A 65 7.64 -0.10 -5.84
C TYR A 65 6.12 -0.06 -5.73
N VAL A 66 5.62 -0.07 -4.50
CA VAL A 66 4.18 -0.11 -4.20
C VAL A 66 3.72 1.23 -3.62
N GLU A 67 2.59 1.72 -4.12
CA GLU A 67 1.92 2.93 -3.65
C GLU A 67 0.62 2.57 -2.92
N PHE A 68 0.47 3.04 -1.68
CA PHE A 68 -0.77 2.86 -0.91
C PHE A 68 -1.63 4.11 -1.00
N LYS A 69 -2.89 3.93 -1.40
CA LYS A 69 -3.90 5.01 -1.42
C LYS A 69 -5.10 4.62 -0.59
N LEU A 70 -5.40 5.45 0.40
CA LEU A 70 -6.65 5.37 1.15
C LEU A 70 -7.70 6.23 0.45
N THR A 71 -8.87 5.66 0.20
CA THR A 71 -10.01 6.38 -0.37
C THR A 71 -11.17 6.31 0.60
N ARG A 72 -11.85 7.43 0.83
CA ARG A 72 -13.03 7.46 1.68
C ARG A 72 -14.18 6.77 0.96
N PHE A 73 -14.75 5.73 1.57
CA PHE A 73 -15.99 5.15 1.09
C PHE A 73 -17.16 6.05 1.50
N LYS A 74 -17.97 6.46 0.51
CA LYS A 74 -19.28 7.05 0.77
C LYS A 74 -20.26 5.91 1.01
N VAL A 75 -20.70 5.77 2.25
CA VAL A 75 -21.82 4.90 2.59
C VAL A 75 -23.07 5.75 2.47
N ASP A 76 -23.63 5.81 1.27
CA ASP A 76 -24.79 6.67 0.98
C ASP A 76 -26.13 6.05 1.49
N SER A 77 -26.13 4.80 1.99
CA SER A 77 -27.30 4.19 2.63
C SER A 77 -26.96 3.05 3.60
N LEU A 78 -27.86 2.77 4.55
CA LEU A 78 -27.82 1.62 5.47
C LEU A 78 -27.70 0.27 4.74
N ASP A 79 -28.23 0.18 3.51
CA ASP A 79 -28.16 -1.04 2.69
C ASP A 79 -26.71 -1.33 2.25
N ALA A 80 -25.94 -0.30 1.91
CA ALA A 80 -24.53 -0.44 1.55
C ALA A 80 -23.67 -0.93 2.73
N TRP A 81 -24.03 -0.55 3.96
CA TRP A 81 -23.37 -1.04 5.18
C TRP A 81 -23.71 -2.52 5.45
N SER A 82 -24.98 -2.89 5.29
CA SER A 82 -25.44 -4.28 5.42
C SER A 82 -24.77 -5.21 4.40
N ASP A 83 -24.65 -4.78 3.15
CA ASP A 83 -23.97 -5.56 2.10
C ASP A 83 -22.46 -5.71 2.37
N MET A 84 -21.80 -4.67 2.87
CA MET A 84 -20.39 -4.74 3.26
C MET A 84 -20.21 -5.71 4.44
N PHE A 85 -21.06 -5.64 5.45
CA PHE A 85 -21.01 -6.54 6.61
C PHE A 85 -21.25 -8.00 6.19
N ARG A 86 -22.24 -8.27 5.34
CA ARG A 86 -22.50 -9.62 4.81
C ARG A 86 -21.32 -10.18 4.01
N LYS A 87 -20.68 -9.35 3.19
CA LYS A 87 -19.46 -9.75 2.44
C LYS A 87 -18.30 -10.04 3.39
N TRP A 88 -18.12 -9.24 4.44
CA TRP A 88 -17.10 -9.47 5.45
C TRP A 88 -17.34 -10.80 6.19
N VAL A 89 -18.53 -11.01 6.76
CA VAL A 89 -18.88 -12.28 7.45
C VAL A 89 -18.69 -13.49 6.53
N SER A 90 -19.07 -13.39 5.26
CA SER A 90 -18.90 -14.48 4.30
C SER A 90 -17.43 -14.76 3.96
N ALA A 91 -16.56 -13.75 3.94
CA ALA A 91 -15.13 -13.93 3.73
C ALA A 91 -14.46 -14.57 4.96
N THR A 92 -14.89 -14.23 6.16
CA THR A 92 -14.35 -14.81 7.41
C THR A 92 -14.82 -16.25 7.65
N MET A 93 -16.06 -16.60 7.29
CA MET A 93 -16.59 -17.97 7.44
C MET A 93 -16.07 -18.98 6.41
N LYS A 94 -15.43 -18.54 5.31
CA LYS A 94 -14.79 -19.46 4.35
C LYS A 94 -13.39 -19.92 4.77
N ILE A 95 -12.87 -19.44 5.90
CA ILE A 95 -11.55 -19.78 6.44
C ILE A 95 -11.67 -20.80 7.60
N THR A 96 -12.78 -21.52 7.73
CA THR A 96 -12.91 -22.64 8.68
C THR A 96 -13.22 -23.94 7.96
#